data_AF-A0A8S2YDS0-F1
#
_entry.id   AF-A0A8S2YDS0-F1
#
_cell.length_a   1.000
_cell.length_b   1.000
_cell.length_c   1.000
_cell.angle_alpha   90.00
_cell.angle_beta   90.00
_cell.angle_gamma   90.00
#
_symmetry.space_group_name_H-M   'P 1'
#
loop_
_entity.id
_entity.type
_entity.pdbx_description
1 polymer ?
#
loop_
_entity_poly.entity_id
_entity_poly.type
_entity_poly.pdbx_seq_one_letter_code
_entity_poly.pdbx_strand_id
1 'polypeptide(L)'
;FLIAAYRDRLRQRSNVAIPNCSGRVMFGIIDGTSTLEYGDVFIQYTTRNKSEPQIVLGNVAITKNPCLYPDDIRILKAADVPQLHHLYNCVVFPSKEHRPHTNEISGSDLDGDVYWIN
;
A
#
# COMPACT_ATOMS: atom_id res chain seq x y z
N PHE A 1 17.36 36.36 -5.58
CA PHE A 1 17.22 35.21 -6.51
C PHE A 1 17.45 33.84 -5.85
N LEU A 2 18.36 33.66 -4.88
CA LEU A 2 18.62 32.34 -4.25
C LEU A 2 17.51 31.85 -3.29
N ILE A 3 16.82 32.76 -2.58
CA ILE A 3 15.81 32.40 -1.58
C ILE A 3 14.51 31.87 -2.22
N ALA A 4 14.13 32.39 -3.41
CA ALA A 4 12.93 31.97 -4.11
C ALA A 4 13.04 30.53 -4.65
N ALA A 5 14.20 30.19 -5.24
CA ALA A 5 14.47 28.84 -5.74
C ALA A 5 14.46 27.78 -4.64
N TYR A 6 14.90 28.13 -3.42
CA TYR A 6 14.84 27.21 -2.27
C TYR A 6 13.40 26.95 -1.79
N ARG A 7 12.55 27.99 -1.83
CA ARG A 7 11.13 27.90 -1.45
C ARG A 7 10.32 27.05 -2.42
N ASP A 8 10.60 27.15 -3.72
CA ASP A 8 9.96 26.31 -4.74
C ASP A 8 10.43 24.86 -4.65
N ARG A 9 11.69 24.62 -4.26
CA ARG A 9 12.20 23.26 -4.03
C ARG A 9 11.47 22.55 -2.87
N LEU A 10 11.12 23.27 -1.82
CA LEU A 10 10.33 22.76 -0.70
C LEU A 10 8.86 22.54 -1.08
N ARG A 11 8.30 23.35 -2.00
CA ARG A 11 6.95 23.17 -2.54
C ARG A 11 6.85 21.98 -3.52
N GLN A 12 7.91 21.70 -4.28
CA GLN A 12 7.93 20.61 -5.27
C GLN A 12 8.26 19.23 -4.67
N ARG A 13 8.85 19.19 -3.46
CA ARG A 13 9.20 17.96 -2.73
C ARG A 13 8.76 18.04 -1.28
N SER A 14 7.48 18.32 -1.06
CA SER A 14 6.87 18.17 0.26
C SER A 14 6.72 16.68 0.58
N ASN A 15 7.82 16.02 0.96
CA ASN A 15 7.78 14.71 1.59
C ASN A 15 7.17 14.93 2.98
N VAL A 16 5.85 14.88 3.07
CA VAL A 16 5.15 14.91 4.36
C VAL A 16 5.53 13.64 5.09
N ALA A 17 6.26 13.80 6.20
CA ALA A 17 6.57 12.68 7.08
C ALA A 17 5.25 12.20 7.69
N ILE A 18 4.69 11.14 7.12
CA ILE A 18 3.60 10.43 7.76
C ILE A 18 4.22 9.75 8.99
N PRO A 19 3.60 9.86 10.18
CA PRO A 19 4.10 9.18 11.37
C PRO A 19 4.40 7.71 11.07
N ASN A 20 5.48 7.16 11.64
CA ASN A 20 5.89 5.76 11.44
C ASN A 20 4.81 4.74 11.86
N CYS A 21 3.80 5.21 12.60
CA CYS A 21 2.62 4.46 13.02
C CYS A 21 1.44 4.53 12.04
N SER A 22 1.48 5.41 11.04
CA SER A 22 0.35 5.66 10.13
C SER A 22 0.68 5.35 8.67
N GLY A 23 1.88 5.67 8.17
CA GLY A 23 2.21 5.47 6.75
C GLY A 23 3.33 4.45 6.55
N ARG A 24 3.11 3.44 5.69
CA ARG A 24 4.17 2.50 5.27
C ARG A 24 4.16 2.25 3.78
N VAL A 25 5.34 1.90 3.29
CA VAL A 25 5.60 1.60 1.88
C VAL A 25 5.91 0.10 1.80
N MET A 26 5.10 -0.67 1.08
CA MET A 26 5.21 -2.14 1.00
C MET A 26 5.05 -2.64 -0.45
N PHE A 27 5.59 -3.82 -0.73
CA PHE A 27 5.42 -4.48 -2.02
C PHE A 27 4.03 -5.09 -2.16
N GLY A 28 3.47 -5.03 -3.36
CA GLY A 28 2.23 -5.75 -3.69
C GLY A 28 2.50 -7.20 -4.09
N ILE A 29 1.64 -8.11 -3.66
CA ILE A 29 1.62 -9.54 -4.03
C ILE A 29 0.17 -9.93 -4.36
N ILE A 30 -0.02 -10.89 -5.27
CA ILE A 30 -1.34 -11.49 -5.51
C ILE A 30 -1.56 -12.67 -4.57
N ASP A 31 -2.77 -12.78 -4.05
CA ASP A 31 -3.23 -13.95 -3.31
C ASP A 31 -3.29 -15.21 -4.20
N GLY A 32 -2.29 -16.09 -4.06
CA GLY A 32 -2.29 -17.39 -4.73
C GLY A 32 -3.35 -18.37 -4.19
N THR A 33 -3.92 -18.12 -3.01
CA THR A 33 -4.90 -19.01 -2.36
C THR A 33 -6.33 -18.72 -2.74
N SER A 34 -6.59 -17.57 -3.39
CA SER A 34 -7.95 -17.12 -3.75
C SER A 34 -8.90 -17.15 -2.54
N THR A 35 -8.42 -16.68 -1.39
CA THR A 35 -9.19 -16.57 -0.15
C THR A 35 -9.71 -15.16 0.06
N LEU A 36 -9.02 -14.13 -0.46
CA LEU A 36 -9.46 -12.74 -0.40
C LEU A 36 -10.57 -12.46 -1.42
N GLU A 37 -11.57 -11.68 -0.98
CA GLU A 37 -12.69 -11.19 -1.80
C GLU A 37 -12.40 -9.79 -2.37
N TYR A 38 -13.24 -9.34 -3.31
CA TYR A 38 -13.12 -8.00 -3.89
C TYR A 38 -13.23 -6.91 -2.82
N GLY A 39 -12.25 -6.00 -2.80
CA GLY A 39 -12.22 -4.90 -1.85
C GLY A 39 -11.51 -5.24 -0.54
N ASP A 40 -11.20 -6.51 -0.31
CA ASP A 40 -10.42 -6.96 0.85
C ASP A 40 -8.94 -7.11 0.48
N VAL A 41 -8.07 -6.78 1.44
CA VAL A 41 -6.61 -6.96 1.34
C VAL A 41 -6.08 -7.60 2.61
N PHE A 42 -4.95 -8.29 2.51
CA PHE A 42 -4.22 -8.76 3.68
C PHE A 42 -2.93 -7.96 3.83
N ILE A 43 -2.70 -7.41 5.02
CA ILE A 43 -1.52 -6.61 5.32
C ILE A 43 -0.97 -7.06 6.68
N GLN A 44 0.27 -7.53 6.64
CA GLN A 44 1.00 -7.94 7.83
C GLN A 44 2.40 -7.37 7.79
N TYR A 45 2.84 -6.74 8.87
CA TYR A 45 4.18 -6.17 8.96
C TYR A 45 4.85 -6.48 10.28
N THR A 46 6.19 -6.54 10.26
CA THR A 46 6.99 -6.60 11.47
C THR A 46 7.51 -5.20 11.82
N THR A 47 7.67 -4.93 13.11
CA THR A 47 8.26 -3.67 13.59
C THR A 47 9.54 -4.01 14.32
N ARG A 48 10.62 -3.24 14.12
CA ARG A 48 11.94 -3.52 14.74
C ARG A 48 11.90 -3.73 16.26
N ASN A 49 10.90 -3.18 16.94
CA ASN A 49 10.72 -3.24 18.39
C ASN A 49 9.76 -4.35 18.86
N LYS A 50 9.14 -5.11 17.94
CA LYS A 50 8.22 -6.20 18.27
C LYS A 50 8.63 -7.46 17.53
N SER A 51 8.84 -8.55 18.27
CA SER A 51 9.13 -9.87 17.69
C SER A 51 7.94 -10.46 16.94
N GLU A 52 6.73 -10.08 17.32
CA GLU A 52 5.50 -10.61 16.72
C GLU A 52 5.03 -9.74 15.54
N PRO A 53 4.65 -10.35 14.41
CA PRO A 53 4.06 -9.64 13.30
C PRO A 53 2.70 -9.04 13.70
N GLN A 54 2.41 -7.85 13.17
CA GLN A 54 1.14 -7.18 13.37
C GLN A 54 0.32 -7.26 12.10
N ILE A 55 -0.93 -7.70 12.23
CA ILE A 55 -1.92 -7.73 11.15
C ILE A 55 -2.73 -6.43 11.23
N VAL A 56 -2.93 -5.79 10.08
CA VAL A 56 -3.77 -4.60 9.96
C VAL A 56 -5.21 -5.03 9.74
N LEU A 57 -6.14 -4.34 10.42
CA LEU A 57 -7.57 -4.57 10.31
C LEU A 57 -8.30 -3.25 10.05
N GLY A 58 -9.35 -3.31 9.23
CA GLY A 58 -10.20 -2.16 8.93
C GLY A 58 -9.82 -1.46 7.62
N ASN A 59 -10.34 -0.26 7.41
CA ASN A 59 -10.14 0.42 6.13
C ASN A 59 -8.72 0.98 6.02
N VAL A 60 -8.09 0.75 4.88
CA VAL A 60 -6.73 1.19 4.54
C VAL A 60 -6.77 1.94 3.21
N ALA A 61 -6.05 3.05 3.15
CA ALA A 61 -5.87 3.78 1.90
C ALA A 61 -4.59 3.28 1.22
N ILE A 62 -4.71 2.80 -0.02
CA ILE A 62 -3.61 2.30 -0.83
C ILE A 62 -3.41 3.21 -2.03
N THR A 63 -2.17 3.66 -2.23
CA THR A 63 -1.81 4.54 -3.35
C THR A 63 -0.46 4.12 -3.96
N LYS A 64 -0.25 4.40 -5.25
CA LYS A 64 1.04 4.21 -5.94
C LYS A 64 1.59 5.57 -6.35
N ASN A 65 2.88 5.82 -6.05
CA ASN A 65 3.55 7.04 -6.47
C ASN A 65 4.20 6.81 -7.85
N PRO A 66 3.92 7.63 -8.88
CA PRO A 66 3.14 8.87 -8.89
C PRO A 66 1.61 8.66 -8.95
N CYS A 67 0.87 9.35 -8.07
CA CYS A 67 -0.59 9.45 -8.15
C CYS A 67 -0.94 10.63 -9.07
N LEU A 68 -1.42 10.35 -10.29
CA LEU A 68 -1.75 11.38 -11.29
C LEU A 68 -3.25 11.71 -11.28
N TYR A 69 -4.09 10.75 -10.92
CA TYR A 69 -5.54 10.86 -10.89
C TYR A 69 -6.10 10.56 -9.50
N PRO A 70 -7.23 11.17 -9.10
CA PRO A 70 -7.90 10.87 -7.83
C PRO A 70 -8.26 9.37 -7.67
N ASP A 71 -8.52 8.70 -8.80
CA ASP A 71 -8.84 7.27 -8.84
C ASP A 71 -7.64 6.36 -8.52
N ASP A 72 -6.41 6.88 -8.53
CA ASP A 72 -5.20 6.15 -8.15
C ASP A 72 -5.11 5.90 -6.63
N ILE A 73 -6.01 6.50 -5.85
CA ILE A 73 -6.19 6.25 -4.42
C ILE A 73 -7.35 5.29 -4.24
N ARG A 74 -7.08 4.13 -3.65
CA ARG A 74 -8.11 3.11 -3.37
C ARG A 74 -8.21 2.88 -1.88
N ILE A 75 -9.44 2.96 -1.36
CA ILE A 75 -9.76 2.55 0.01
C ILE A 75 -10.17 1.09 -0.06
N LEU A 76 -9.37 0.23 0.56
CA LEU A 76 -9.62 -1.21 0.66
C LEU A 76 -9.77 -1.59 2.13
N LYS A 77 -10.28 -2.78 2.40
CA LYS A 77 -10.50 -3.28 3.76
C LYS A 77 -9.45 -4.33 4.10
N ALA A 78 -8.62 -4.05 5.07
CA ALA A 78 -7.70 -5.02 5.64
C ALA A 78 -8.46 -6.06 6.48
N ALA A 79 -8.33 -7.32 6.09
CA ALA A 79 -8.96 -8.47 6.74
C ALA A 79 -7.90 -9.47 7.22
N ASP A 80 -8.18 -10.19 8.30
CA ASP A 80 -7.31 -11.28 8.76
C ASP A 80 -7.60 -12.57 8.00
N VAL A 81 -6.57 -13.14 7.38
CA VAL A 81 -6.63 -14.39 6.64
C VAL A 81 -5.51 -15.32 7.12
N PRO A 82 -5.82 -16.33 7.95
CA PRO A 82 -4.83 -17.26 8.50
C PRO A 82 -3.95 -17.96 7.45
N GLN A 83 -4.49 -18.21 6.26
CA GLN A 83 -3.77 -18.83 5.15
C GLN A 83 -2.62 -17.95 4.64
N LEU A 84 -2.71 -16.63 4.83
CA LEU A 84 -1.74 -15.64 4.37
C LEU A 84 -0.76 -15.19 5.45
N HIS A 85 -0.83 -15.75 6.67
CA HIS A 85 0.06 -15.37 7.80
C HIS A 85 1.56 -15.60 7.56
N HIS A 86 1.88 -16.38 6.52
CA HIS A 86 3.25 -16.63 6.06
C HIS A 86 3.82 -15.49 5.20
N LEU A 87 2.98 -14.53 4.79
CA LEU A 87 3.36 -13.36 4.02
C LEU A 87 3.54 -12.17 4.95
N TYR A 88 4.75 -11.60 4.95
CA TYR A 88 5.12 -10.47 5.82
C TYR A 88 5.69 -9.33 5.00
N ASN A 89 5.48 -8.09 5.46
CA ASN A 89 5.97 -6.86 4.86
C ASN A 89 5.53 -6.63 3.41
N CYS A 90 4.33 -7.13 3.07
CA CYS A 90 3.70 -6.98 1.76
C CYS A 90 2.20 -6.73 1.91
N VAL A 91 1.61 -6.12 0.89
CA VAL A 91 0.16 -6.06 0.68
C VAL A 91 -0.22 -7.21 -0.22
N VAL A 92 -1.16 -8.03 0.22
CA VAL A 92 -1.72 -9.09 -0.61
C VAL A 92 -3.06 -8.63 -1.16
N PHE A 93 -3.14 -8.59 -2.48
CA PHE A 93 -4.34 -8.25 -3.23
C PHE A 93 -5.12 -9.52 -3.63
N PRO A 94 -6.45 -9.46 -3.75
CA PRO A 94 -7.26 -10.60 -4.14
C PRO A 94 -6.98 -10.99 -5.58
N SER A 95 -6.96 -12.30 -5.87
CA SER A 95 -6.81 -12.84 -7.22
C SER A 95 -8.12 -12.96 -8.01
N LYS A 96 -9.27 -12.87 -7.33
CA LYS A 96 -10.60 -13.25 -7.83
C LYS A 96 -11.27 -12.30 -8.83
N GLU A 97 -10.52 -11.55 -9.65
CA GLU A 97 -11.09 -10.49 -10.47
C GLU A 97 -10.84 -10.59 -11.98
N HIS A 98 -11.80 -10.11 -12.76
CA HIS A 98 -11.68 -9.90 -14.22
C HIS A 98 -10.77 -8.70 -14.54
N ARG A 99 -10.65 -7.75 -13.61
CA ARG A 99 -9.72 -6.61 -13.64
C ARG A 99 -9.01 -6.52 -12.27
N PRO A 100 -7.73 -6.88 -12.16
CA PRO A 100 -7.03 -6.85 -10.87
C PRO A 100 -6.94 -5.42 -10.33
N HIS A 101 -7.04 -5.23 -9.01
CA HIS A 101 -6.88 -3.92 -8.35
C HIS A 101 -5.56 -3.23 -8.70
N THR A 102 -4.54 -3.99 -9.07
CA THR A 102 -3.25 -3.48 -9.52
C THR A 102 -3.38 -2.73 -10.85
N ASN A 103 -4.24 -3.18 -11.76
CA ASN A 103 -4.56 -2.44 -12.98
C ASN A 103 -5.28 -1.13 -12.67
N GLU A 104 -6.08 -1.08 -11.61
CA GLU A 104 -6.79 0.15 -11.19
C GLU A 104 -5.89 1.14 -10.46
N ILE A 105 -4.82 0.66 -9.81
CA ILE A 105 -3.82 1.50 -9.18
C ILE A 105 -2.70 1.79 -10.20
N SER A 106 -3.00 2.71 -11.13
CA SER A 106 -2.06 3.22 -12.14
C SER A 106 -1.45 2.14 -13.07
N GLY A 107 -2.20 1.07 -13.38
CA GLY A 107 -1.73 0.04 -14.32
C GLY A 107 -0.53 -0.78 -13.83
N SER A 108 -0.47 -1.02 -12.52
CA SER A 108 0.58 -1.82 -11.86
C SER A 108 0.50 -3.29 -12.28
N ASP A 109 1.63 -3.83 -12.77
CA ASP A 109 1.81 -5.23 -13.15
C ASP A 109 2.60 -6.04 -12.10
N LEU A 110 2.80 -5.47 -10.89
CA LEU A 110 3.42 -6.12 -9.74
C LEU A 110 4.86 -6.61 -9.96
N ASP A 111 5.57 -6.04 -10.93
CA ASP A 111 6.96 -6.37 -11.27
C ASP A 111 8.00 -5.78 -10.30
N GLY A 112 7.55 -5.15 -9.21
CA GLY A 112 8.36 -4.36 -8.28
C GLY A 112 7.61 -3.18 -7.66
N ASP A 113 6.32 -3.07 -7.92
CA ASP A 113 5.51 -1.95 -7.47
C ASP A 113 5.38 -1.84 -5.96
N VAL A 114 5.54 -0.61 -5.50
CA VAL A 114 5.54 -0.27 -4.08
C VAL A 114 4.38 0.66 -3.77
N TYR A 115 3.56 0.23 -2.82
CA TYR A 115 2.33 0.88 -2.45
C TYR A 115 2.50 1.59 -1.12
N TRP A 116 1.94 2.79 -1.06
CA TRP A 116 1.82 3.58 0.15
C TRP A 116 0.49 3.19 0.83
N ILE A 117 0.58 2.80 2.09
CA ILE A 117 -0.53 2.35 2.92
C ILE A 117 -0.65 3.33 4.07
N ASN A 118 -1.85 3.89 4.26
CA ASN A 118 -2.20 4.78 5.36
C ASN A 118 -3.51 4.38 6.05
#